data_AF-A0A1I5K0Z3-F1
#
_entry.id   AF-A0A1I5K0Z3-F1
#
_cell.length_a   1.000
_cell.length_b   1.000
_cell.length_c   1.000
_cell.angle_alpha   90.00
_cell.angle_beta   90.00
_cell.angle_gamma   90.00
#
_symmetry.space_group_name_H-M   'P 1'
#
loop_
_entity.id
_entity.type
_entity.pdbx_description
1 polymer ?
#
loop_
_entity_poly.entity_id
_entity_poly.type
_entity_poly.pdbx_seq_one_letter_code
_entity_poly.pdbx_strand_id
1 'polypeptide(L)'
;MIAALMLLTPSETNAQGFLKNLKQKALQNAMGNSKKAEKETQTMPQEESCDASNLAIAQGSDIIPKRRTSTVTWDGLLTPSTATTAEALMNELPPLPSAEKMAKSTMEERDAYAQKIAAVVVRADQLQREQSGCSDEEMEALRQKWEGKIQNQFGLTKEELAILNDENAPESKKKPIQDKVMAKVLGGNVNTMDLEKFEKMSEEEQEAYIKAHPEFVQQMQQMAMNARNFSNQTQDMTKAFSSYEAQVGRLTNNYQQQMREEANHDYSAIAKKYESKLKKIYDQICDEEDPQIIDALYADADQLLYNYRLEAAKEYRASLQRQIANVKHYAEEFNRLSQRLVDLGELPQCAVGRTDLNAVIMTGCLLDDAYKEMPEIFPLGGVCPETIYELPSGGWRFAIFECRGFHDFGSCDWPYLAMREKGDEVEYGVVECGKFRIISESELESLNKKVDQRMKQTSQSANKPPYGVYKSRSGKRQVEFSQTGELIINGMTSCSPISFENKGDHLEWVMIDDNKIVKCIYKL
;
A
#
# COMPACT_ATOMS: atom_id res chain seq x y z
N MET A 1 9.08 -23.26 7.38
CA MET A 1 8.39 -24.02 8.46
C MET A 1 6.92 -24.32 8.12
N ILE A 2 6.10 -23.32 7.75
CA ILE A 2 4.74 -23.54 7.18
C ILE A 2 4.81 -24.29 5.83
N ALA A 3 5.84 -24.05 5.02
CA ALA A 3 6.06 -24.76 3.75
C ALA A 3 6.31 -26.28 3.90
N ALA A 4 6.93 -26.73 5.00
CA ALA A 4 7.15 -28.15 5.28
C ALA A 4 5.88 -28.85 5.80
N LEU A 5 5.01 -28.13 6.51
CA LEU A 5 3.68 -28.59 6.91
C LEU A 5 2.74 -28.72 5.70
N MET A 6 2.82 -27.84 4.70
CA MET A 6 2.06 -27.98 3.44
C MET A 6 2.50 -29.20 2.61
N LEU A 7 3.74 -29.67 2.76
CA LEU A 7 4.25 -30.89 2.11
C LEU A 7 3.86 -32.18 2.85
N LEU A 8 3.37 -32.09 4.09
CA LEU A 8 3.03 -33.23 4.96
C LEU A 8 1.54 -33.33 5.31
N THR A 9 0.74 -32.31 5.03
CA THR A 9 -0.72 -32.43 5.00
C THR A 9 -1.13 -33.01 3.67
N PRO A 10 -1.89 -34.13 3.62
CA PRO A 10 -2.81 -34.28 2.50
C PRO A 10 -3.69 -33.03 2.54
N SER A 11 -3.64 -32.23 1.48
CA SER A 11 -4.69 -31.27 1.21
C SER A 11 -6.02 -31.95 1.52
N GLU A 12 -6.96 -31.27 2.18
CA GLU A 12 -8.27 -31.84 2.55
C GLU A 12 -9.05 -32.44 1.35
N THR A 13 -8.54 -32.30 0.13
CA THR A 13 -8.92 -33.00 -1.09
C THR A 13 -8.40 -34.44 -1.28
N ASN A 14 -7.41 -34.96 -0.52
CA ASN A 14 -6.78 -36.27 -0.82
C ASN A 14 -7.08 -37.41 0.17
N ALA A 15 -7.44 -37.14 1.43
CA ALA A 15 -7.88 -38.20 2.35
C ALA A 15 -9.40 -38.51 2.23
N GLN A 16 -10.22 -37.50 1.94
CA GLN A 16 -11.56 -37.73 1.35
C GLN A 16 -11.46 -38.13 -0.13
N GLY A 17 -10.38 -37.74 -0.81
CA GLY A 17 -10.08 -38.09 -2.20
C GLY A 17 -9.95 -39.58 -2.43
N PHE A 18 -9.38 -40.38 -1.51
CA PHE A 18 -9.26 -41.82 -1.71
C PHE A 18 -10.62 -42.54 -1.78
N LEU A 19 -11.53 -42.25 -0.83
CA LEU A 19 -12.88 -42.82 -0.82
C LEU A 19 -13.83 -42.19 -1.84
N LYS A 20 -13.60 -40.93 -2.22
CA LYS A 20 -14.36 -40.24 -3.28
C LYS A 20 -13.88 -40.63 -4.67
N ASN A 21 -12.58 -40.86 -4.89
CA ASN A 21 -12.01 -41.32 -6.16
C ASN A 21 -12.39 -42.77 -6.48
N LEU A 22 -12.60 -43.63 -5.47
CA LEU A 22 -13.17 -44.97 -5.65
C LEU A 22 -14.65 -44.92 -6.06
N LYS A 23 -15.43 -43.96 -5.54
CA LYS A 23 -16.84 -43.76 -5.93
C LYS A 23 -17.03 -42.95 -7.22
N GLN A 24 -16.07 -42.09 -7.59
CA GLN A 24 -16.21 -41.13 -8.69
C GLN A 24 -15.50 -41.61 -9.98
N LYS A 25 -14.50 -42.51 -9.88
CA LYS A 25 -13.98 -43.24 -11.06
C LYS A 25 -14.96 -44.28 -11.63
N ALA A 26 -16.04 -44.59 -10.91
CA ALA A 26 -17.16 -45.40 -11.41
C ALA A 26 -18.17 -44.61 -12.26
N LEU A 27 -18.08 -43.27 -12.38
CA LEU A 27 -19.15 -42.45 -12.98
C LEU A 27 -18.73 -41.39 -14.02
N GLN A 28 -17.46 -41.22 -14.35
CA GLN A 28 -17.04 -40.21 -15.35
C GLN A 28 -16.02 -40.71 -16.38
N ASN A 29 -16.31 -41.87 -16.96
CA ASN A 29 -15.98 -42.16 -18.36
C ASN A 29 -16.95 -41.42 -19.32
N ALA A 30 -17.25 -40.14 -19.04
CA ALA A 30 -18.05 -39.31 -19.91
C ALA A 30 -17.67 -37.83 -19.75
N MET A 31 -16.94 -37.33 -20.75
CA MET A 31 -16.79 -35.91 -21.14
C MET A 31 -15.71 -35.05 -20.44
N GLY A 32 -14.54 -34.96 -21.09
CA GLY A 32 -14.09 -33.74 -21.80
C GLY A 32 -13.52 -32.54 -21.03
N ASN A 33 -12.19 -32.40 -21.06
CA ASN A 33 -11.33 -31.20 -21.13
C ASN A 33 -11.87 -29.79 -20.76
N SER A 34 -11.14 -29.04 -19.89
CA SER A 34 -10.33 -27.86 -20.31
C SER A 34 -9.69 -27.03 -19.16
N LYS A 35 -8.39 -26.76 -19.33
CA LYS A 35 -7.54 -25.57 -19.05
C LYS A 35 -7.64 -24.77 -17.72
N LYS A 36 -6.50 -24.61 -17.05
CA LYS A 36 -6.19 -23.49 -16.13
C LYS A 36 -5.01 -22.66 -16.67
N ALA A 37 -5.18 -21.35 -16.58
CA ALA A 37 -4.24 -20.32 -17.01
C ALA A 37 -3.20 -20.03 -15.92
N GLU A 38 -1.95 -19.80 -16.37
CA GLU A 38 -0.84 -19.28 -15.58
C GLU A 38 -0.97 -17.75 -15.45
N LYS A 39 -0.64 -17.22 -14.27
CA LYS A 39 -0.41 -15.79 -14.04
C LYS A 39 0.99 -15.64 -13.47
N GLU A 40 1.89 -15.12 -14.29
CA GLU A 40 3.20 -14.62 -13.90
C GLU A 40 3.06 -13.24 -13.27
N THR A 41 3.89 -12.94 -12.27
CA THR A 41 3.98 -11.62 -11.64
C THR A 41 5.40 -11.11 -11.92
N GLN A 42 5.50 -10.01 -12.66
CA GLN A 42 6.74 -9.31 -12.95
C GLN A 42 7.05 -8.31 -11.83
N THR A 43 8.34 -8.18 -11.51
CA THR A 43 8.87 -7.26 -10.49
C THR A 43 9.83 -6.31 -11.18
N MET A 44 9.60 -5.00 -11.04
CA MET A 44 10.57 -3.95 -11.34
C MET A 44 10.73 -3.02 -10.12
N PRO A 45 11.87 -2.32 -9.97
CA PRO A 45 12.32 -1.74 -8.71
C PRO A 45 11.69 -0.36 -8.48
N GLN A 46 11.16 -0.12 -7.28
CA GLN A 46 10.50 1.13 -6.88
C GLN A 46 11.34 1.96 -5.88
N GLU A 47 11.32 3.28 -6.11
CA GLU A 47 11.61 4.34 -5.13
C GLU A 47 10.61 4.29 -3.95
N GLU A 48 11.05 4.70 -2.77
CA GLU A 48 10.27 4.71 -1.52
C GLU A 48 9.00 5.56 -1.64
N SER A 49 7.88 4.91 -1.98
CA SER A 49 6.53 5.45 -1.95
C SER A 49 5.76 4.85 -0.77
N CYS A 50 4.87 5.63 -0.16
CA CYS A 50 4.00 5.20 0.94
C CYS A 50 2.80 4.39 0.43
N ASP A 51 3.01 3.50 -0.54
CA ASP A 51 1.98 2.63 -1.10
C ASP A 51 1.75 1.41 -0.19
N ALA A 52 0.50 1.24 0.27
CA ALA A 52 0.07 0.14 1.13
C ALA A 52 0.19 -1.25 0.47
N SER A 53 0.50 -1.31 -0.82
CA SER A 53 0.77 -2.55 -1.56
C SER A 53 2.20 -3.08 -1.41
N ASN A 54 3.13 -2.30 -0.81
CA ASN A 54 4.56 -2.63 -0.70
C ASN A 54 5.06 -2.97 0.71
N LEU A 55 4.20 -3.53 1.57
CA LEU A 55 4.66 -4.08 2.84
C LEU A 55 5.58 -5.28 2.58
N ALA A 56 6.89 -5.09 2.80
CA ALA A 56 7.87 -6.16 2.72
C ALA A 56 7.46 -7.34 3.62
N ILE A 57 7.11 -8.46 3.00
CA ILE A 57 6.93 -9.73 3.68
C ILE A 57 8.33 -10.26 3.99
N ALA A 58 8.76 -10.14 5.25
CA ALA A 58 10.05 -10.66 5.69
C ALA A 58 10.20 -12.15 5.34
N GLN A 59 11.27 -12.51 4.62
CA GLN A 59 11.63 -13.90 4.39
C GLN A 59 12.58 -14.39 5.48
N GLY A 60 12.45 -15.66 5.85
CA GLY A 60 13.07 -16.27 7.04
C GLY A 60 14.59 -16.42 7.02
N SER A 61 15.32 -15.72 6.15
CA SER A 61 16.78 -15.82 6.00
C SER A 61 17.53 -14.49 5.98
N ASP A 62 16.87 -13.35 6.24
CA ASP A 62 17.57 -12.07 6.31
C ASP A 62 18.43 -12.00 7.59
N ILE A 63 19.74 -12.15 7.41
CA ILE A 63 20.77 -12.14 8.45
C ILE A 63 20.62 -10.84 9.26
N ILE A 64 20.27 -11.01 10.55
CA ILE A 64 19.95 -9.97 11.52
C ILE A 64 21.07 -8.91 11.58
N PRO A 65 20.84 -7.67 11.10
CA PRO A 65 21.75 -6.57 11.38
C PRO A 65 21.63 -6.23 12.88
N LYS A 66 22.78 -6.05 13.55
CA LYS A 66 22.81 -5.59 14.95
C LYS A 66 21.92 -4.37 15.15
N ARG A 67 21.12 -4.40 16.23
CA ARG A 67 20.29 -3.32 16.76
C ARG A 67 21.07 -2.00 16.76
N ARG A 68 20.88 -1.16 15.74
CA ARG A 68 21.40 0.21 15.74
C ARG A 68 20.45 1.02 16.60
N THR A 69 20.88 1.40 17.80
CA THR A 69 20.30 2.57 18.48
C THR A 69 20.63 3.78 17.62
N SER A 70 19.73 4.10 16.68
CA SER A 70 19.83 5.32 15.88
C SER A 70 19.51 6.49 16.79
N THR A 71 20.54 7.24 17.20
CA THR A 71 20.33 8.60 17.69
C THR A 71 20.18 9.47 16.46
N VAL A 72 18.94 9.59 15.97
CA VAL A 72 18.63 10.56 14.91
C VAL A 72 18.77 11.95 15.53
N THR A 73 19.81 12.67 15.13
CA THR A 73 19.93 14.11 15.41
C THR A 73 19.15 14.86 14.35
N TRP A 74 18.00 15.41 14.76
CA TRP A 74 17.20 16.29 13.92
C TRP A 74 17.87 17.66 13.82
N ASP A 75 17.97 18.19 12.62
CA ASP A 75 18.61 19.44 12.22
C ASP A 75 17.82 20.70 12.64
N GLY A 76 16.87 20.57 13.57
CA GLY A 76 16.17 21.67 14.23
C GLY A 76 14.86 22.13 13.58
N LEU A 77 14.49 21.61 12.40
CA LEU A 77 13.22 21.93 11.73
C LEU A 77 12.01 21.12 12.24
N LEU A 78 12.25 19.94 12.81
CA LEU A 78 11.22 19.08 13.38
C LEU A 78 11.67 18.62 14.77
N THR A 79 10.80 18.79 15.78
CA THR A 79 10.99 18.17 17.09
C THR A 79 10.00 17.01 17.20
N PRO A 80 10.47 15.74 17.09
CA PRO A 80 9.58 14.60 17.23
C PRO A 80 8.91 14.56 18.60
N SER A 81 7.78 13.87 18.66
CA SER A 81 7.13 13.52 19.93
C SER A 81 8.09 12.77 20.87
N THR A 82 7.92 12.98 22.17
CA THR A 82 8.63 12.22 23.21
C THR A 82 7.82 11.03 23.73
N ALA A 83 6.59 10.85 23.25
CA ALA A 83 5.73 9.75 23.65
C ALA A 83 6.38 8.38 23.36
N THR A 84 6.05 7.41 24.20
CA THR A 84 6.60 6.05 24.16
C THR A 84 5.54 4.97 23.89
N THR A 85 4.27 5.36 23.76
CA THR A 85 3.15 4.45 23.52
C THR A 85 2.29 4.94 22.36
N ALA A 86 1.65 4.00 21.65
CA ALA A 86 0.74 4.33 20.56
C ALA A 86 -0.47 5.17 21.03
N GLU A 87 -1.00 4.89 22.22
CA GLU A 87 -2.11 5.66 22.81
C GLU A 87 -1.72 7.13 23.04
N ALA A 88 -0.54 7.39 23.62
CA ALA A 88 -0.06 8.75 23.83
C ALA A 88 0.17 9.47 22.50
N LEU A 89 0.77 8.79 21.51
CA LEU A 89 0.95 9.35 20.17
C LEU A 89 -0.38 9.66 19.47
N MET A 90 -1.36 8.77 19.57
CA MET A 90 -2.71 8.99 19.01
C MET A 90 -3.40 10.22 19.63
N ASN A 91 -3.15 10.49 20.91
CA ASN A 91 -3.67 11.67 21.62
C ASN A 91 -2.91 12.96 21.29
N GLU A 92 -1.67 12.88 20.82
CA GLU A 92 -0.87 14.03 20.39
C GLU A 92 -1.17 14.46 18.94
N LEU A 93 -1.79 13.59 18.13
CA LEU A 93 -2.24 13.95 16.79
C LEU A 93 -3.22 15.13 16.84
N PRO A 94 -3.11 16.11 15.93
CA PRO A 94 -4.06 17.21 15.88
C PRO A 94 -5.45 16.69 15.45
N PRO A 95 -6.54 17.35 15.88
CA PRO A 95 -7.87 17.00 15.40
C PRO A 95 -8.03 17.35 13.92
N LEU A 96 -8.91 16.63 13.21
CA LEU A 96 -9.32 17.03 11.86
C LEU A 96 -9.77 18.51 11.86
N PRO A 97 -9.27 19.33 10.91
CA PRO A 97 -9.66 20.74 10.83
C PRO A 97 -11.17 20.89 10.63
N SER A 98 -11.70 22.07 10.94
CA SER A 98 -13.10 22.36 10.61
C SER A 98 -13.28 22.48 9.10
N ALA A 99 -14.50 22.30 8.61
CA ALA A 99 -14.78 22.44 7.17
C ALA A 99 -14.44 23.86 6.67
N GLU A 100 -14.64 24.89 7.50
CA GLU A 100 -14.25 26.27 7.19
C GLU A 100 -12.74 26.42 7.04
N LYS A 101 -11.97 25.75 7.90
CA LYS A 101 -10.50 25.76 7.83
C LYS A 101 -9.98 24.96 6.65
N MET A 102 -10.58 23.83 6.30
CA MET A 102 -10.25 23.08 5.08
C MET A 102 -10.61 23.87 3.81
N ALA A 103 -11.73 24.59 3.85
CA ALA A 103 -12.16 25.43 2.74
C ALA A 103 -11.24 26.64 2.53
N LYS A 104 -10.74 27.26 3.60
CA LYS A 104 -9.82 28.40 3.53
C LYS A 104 -8.85 28.43 4.71
N SER A 105 -7.56 28.35 4.43
CA SER A 105 -6.46 28.40 5.41
C SER A 105 -5.23 29.08 4.84
N THR A 106 -4.38 29.63 5.70
CA THR A 106 -3.07 30.19 5.30
C THR A 106 -2.04 29.08 5.19
N MET A 107 -0.90 29.38 4.55
CA MET A 107 0.24 28.48 4.47
C MET A 107 0.78 28.14 5.87
N GLU A 108 0.91 29.15 6.73
CA GLU A 108 1.35 28.97 8.12
C GLU A 108 0.45 28.02 8.91
N GLU A 109 -0.87 28.10 8.71
CA GLU A 109 -1.82 27.19 9.35
C GLU A 109 -1.65 25.74 8.88
N ARG A 110 -1.43 25.54 7.58
CA ARG A 110 -1.20 24.22 6.98
C ARG A 110 0.14 23.64 7.43
N ASP A 111 1.20 24.45 7.39
CA ASP A 111 2.55 24.06 7.82
C ASP A 111 2.58 23.67 9.30
N ALA A 112 1.99 24.49 10.18
CA ALA A 112 1.92 24.19 11.60
C ALA A 112 1.13 22.91 11.89
N TYR A 113 0.10 22.63 11.10
CA TYR A 113 -0.68 21.41 11.21
C TYR A 113 0.10 20.17 10.71
N ALA A 114 0.74 20.26 9.54
CA ALA A 114 1.58 19.20 8.98
C ALA A 114 2.79 18.89 9.88
N GLN A 115 3.43 19.90 10.46
CA GLN A 115 4.54 19.72 11.39
C GLN A 115 4.13 18.94 12.65
N LYS A 116 2.93 19.19 13.19
CA LYS A 116 2.41 18.42 14.33
C LYS A 116 2.19 16.96 13.98
N ILE A 117 1.64 16.69 12.80
CA ILE A 117 1.47 15.31 12.30
C ILE A 117 2.82 14.65 12.14
N ALA A 118 3.75 15.30 11.44
CA ALA A 118 5.09 14.77 11.17
C ALA A 118 5.83 14.42 12.48
N ALA A 119 5.75 15.27 13.51
CA ALA A 119 6.40 15.03 14.79
C ALA A 119 5.92 13.72 15.46
N VAL A 120 4.63 13.40 15.32
CA VAL A 120 4.03 12.18 15.87
C VAL A 120 4.32 10.97 14.98
N VAL A 121 4.12 11.09 13.66
CA VAL A 121 4.32 9.99 12.70
C VAL A 121 5.78 9.52 12.69
N VAL A 122 6.74 10.46 12.70
CA VAL A 122 8.17 10.15 12.79
C VAL A 122 8.49 9.39 14.07
N ARG A 123 7.90 9.79 15.21
CA ARG A 123 8.10 9.08 16.48
C ARG A 123 7.45 7.70 16.45
N ALA A 124 6.28 7.55 15.84
CA ALA A 124 5.62 6.25 15.67
C ALA A 124 6.48 5.28 14.83
N ASP A 125 7.04 5.75 13.70
CA ASP A 125 7.97 4.95 12.89
C ASP A 125 9.24 4.58 13.68
N GLN A 126 9.79 5.53 14.44
CA GLN A 126 10.93 5.27 15.32
C GLN A 126 10.60 4.19 16.35
N LEU A 127 9.45 4.26 17.04
CA LEU A 127 9.02 3.24 17.99
C LEU A 127 8.81 1.90 17.31
N GLN A 128 8.27 1.87 16.09
CA GLN A 128 8.12 0.64 15.32
C GLN A 128 9.48 -0.02 15.00
N ARG A 129 10.52 0.79 14.76
CA ARG A 129 11.90 0.31 14.56
C ARG A 129 12.60 -0.08 15.88
N GLU A 130 12.35 0.63 16.98
CA GLU A 130 12.96 0.39 18.30
C GLU A 130 12.35 -0.82 19.03
N GLN A 131 11.02 -0.95 18.92
CA GLN A 131 10.20 -2.07 19.40
C GLN A 131 10.10 -3.19 18.35
N SER A 132 11.07 -3.27 17.43
CA SER A 132 11.03 -4.17 16.28
C SER A 132 11.02 -5.64 16.71
N GLY A 133 9.80 -6.17 16.83
CA GLY A 133 9.51 -7.58 16.92
C GLY A 133 9.77 -8.22 18.28
N CYS A 134 9.26 -9.45 18.38
CA CYS A 134 9.63 -10.39 19.41
C CYS A 134 11.14 -10.61 19.44
N SER A 135 11.71 -10.81 20.63
CA SER A 135 13.11 -11.14 20.73
C SER A 135 13.41 -12.47 20.01
N ASP A 136 14.66 -12.66 19.59
CA ASP A 136 15.09 -13.92 18.97
C ASP A 136 14.81 -15.11 19.91
N GLU A 137 14.97 -14.91 21.22
CA GLU A 137 14.67 -15.90 22.23
C GLU A 137 13.16 -16.23 22.29
N GLU A 138 12.28 -15.24 22.23
CA GLU A 138 10.83 -15.45 22.22
C GLU A 138 10.37 -16.18 20.94
N MET A 139 10.92 -15.79 19.79
CA MET A 139 10.62 -16.42 18.51
C MET A 139 11.17 -17.84 18.43
N GLU A 140 12.37 -18.09 18.97
CA GLU A 140 12.94 -19.43 19.06
C GLU A 140 12.16 -20.31 20.02
N ALA A 141 11.71 -19.80 21.16
CA ALA A 141 10.85 -20.54 22.08
C ALA A 141 9.51 -20.94 21.42
N LEU A 142 8.90 -20.03 20.66
CA LEU A 142 7.69 -20.32 19.89
C LEU A 142 7.95 -21.40 18.82
N ARG A 143 9.06 -21.29 18.11
CA ARG A 143 9.50 -22.25 17.09
C ARG A 143 9.68 -23.64 17.70
N GLN A 144 10.42 -23.75 18.78
CA GLN A 144 10.65 -25.02 19.48
C GLN A 144 9.35 -25.64 19.99
N LYS A 145 8.41 -24.82 20.49
CA LYS A 145 7.08 -25.29 20.88
C LYS A 145 6.34 -25.91 19.69
N TRP A 146 6.34 -25.25 18.54
CA TRP A 146 5.69 -25.74 17.32
C TRP A 146 6.36 -26.98 16.74
N GLU A 147 7.70 -26.99 16.69
CA GLU A 147 8.47 -28.17 16.30
C GLU A 147 8.18 -29.36 17.22
N GLY A 148 8.07 -29.14 18.53
CA GLY A 148 7.69 -30.17 19.50
C GLY A 148 6.29 -30.72 19.27
N LYS A 149 5.30 -29.86 18.96
CA LYS A 149 3.94 -30.29 18.58
C LYS A 149 3.97 -31.19 17.34
N ILE A 150 4.71 -30.79 16.31
CA ILE A 150 4.88 -31.59 15.07
C ILE A 150 5.57 -32.92 15.38
N GLN A 151 6.69 -32.90 16.10
CA GLN A 151 7.42 -34.10 16.50
C GLN A 151 6.50 -35.09 17.23
N ASN A 152 5.73 -34.62 18.20
CA ASN A 152 4.79 -35.46 18.96
C ASN A 152 3.66 -36.02 18.09
N GLN A 153 3.08 -35.18 17.22
CA GLN A 153 1.98 -35.60 16.35
C GLN A 153 2.43 -36.67 15.35
N PHE A 154 3.55 -36.43 14.67
CA PHE A 154 4.06 -37.31 13.61
C PHE A 154 4.97 -38.44 14.12
N GLY A 155 5.30 -38.46 15.42
CA GLY A 155 6.22 -39.45 16.00
C GLY A 155 7.67 -39.28 15.53
N LEU A 156 8.08 -38.05 15.27
CA LEU A 156 9.39 -37.70 14.73
C LEU A 156 10.33 -37.21 15.83
N THR A 157 11.62 -37.50 15.67
CA THR A 157 12.71 -36.86 16.42
C THR A 157 13.10 -35.54 15.76
N LYS A 158 13.88 -34.72 16.47
CA LYS A 158 14.40 -33.45 15.94
C LYS A 158 15.28 -33.68 14.70
N GLU A 159 16.11 -34.71 14.73
CA GLU A 159 17.01 -35.09 13.64
C GLU A 159 16.24 -35.57 12.41
N GLU A 160 15.21 -36.39 12.62
CA GLU A 160 14.33 -36.87 11.53
C GLU A 160 13.56 -35.70 10.89
N LEU A 161 13.05 -34.77 11.70
CA LEU A 161 12.39 -33.57 11.18
C LEU A 161 13.36 -32.68 10.40
N ALA A 162 14.61 -32.55 10.84
CA ALA A 162 15.64 -31.82 10.11
C ALA A 162 15.98 -32.46 8.75
N ILE A 163 16.05 -33.79 8.69
CA ILE A 163 16.27 -34.55 7.44
C ILE A 163 15.09 -34.34 6.47
N LEU A 164 13.86 -34.30 6.96
CA LEU A 164 12.68 -34.01 6.12
C LEU A 164 12.68 -32.57 5.59
N ASN A 165 13.19 -31.62 6.38
CA ASN A 165 13.27 -30.20 6.00
C ASN A 165 14.46 -29.87 5.09
N ASP A 166 15.45 -30.75 4.96
CA ASP A 166 16.61 -30.56 4.07
C ASP A 166 16.25 -30.99 2.64
N GLU A 167 16.17 -30.01 1.73
CA GLU A 167 15.90 -30.24 0.32
C GLU A 167 16.98 -31.11 -0.35
N ASN A 168 18.21 -31.07 0.15
CA ASN A 168 19.35 -31.82 -0.39
C ASN A 168 19.50 -33.22 0.24
N ALA A 169 18.70 -33.56 1.25
CA ALA A 169 18.81 -34.86 1.88
C ALA A 169 18.39 -35.99 0.90
N PRO A 170 19.20 -37.05 0.76
CA PRO A 170 18.94 -38.13 -0.19
C PRO A 170 17.68 -38.92 0.19
N GLU A 171 16.96 -39.41 -0.82
CA GLU A 171 15.70 -40.14 -0.64
C GLU A 171 15.85 -41.38 0.25
N SER A 172 17.03 -42.01 0.22
CA SER A 172 17.37 -43.14 1.09
C SER A 172 17.31 -42.82 2.59
N LYS A 173 17.49 -41.54 2.97
CA LYS A 173 17.33 -41.05 4.35
C LYS A 173 15.90 -40.57 4.66
N LYS A 174 15.17 -40.09 3.65
CA LYS A 174 13.77 -39.61 3.82
C LYS A 174 12.77 -40.76 3.89
N LYS A 175 12.93 -41.78 3.04
CA LYS A 175 11.99 -42.90 2.90
C LYS A 175 11.71 -43.65 4.22
N PRO A 176 12.72 -44.02 5.05
CA PRO A 176 12.45 -44.67 6.33
C PRO A 176 11.66 -43.80 7.31
N ILE A 177 11.86 -42.47 7.23
CA ILE A 177 11.15 -41.50 8.08
C ILE A 177 9.69 -41.36 7.61
N GLN A 178 9.46 -41.31 6.29
CA GLN A 178 8.12 -41.32 5.70
C GLN A 178 7.35 -42.59 6.06
N ASP A 179 7.99 -43.76 6.00
CA ASP A 179 7.38 -45.04 6.39
C ASP A 179 6.99 -45.03 7.88
N LYS A 180 7.83 -44.45 8.74
CA LYS A 180 7.54 -44.25 10.17
C LYS A 180 6.33 -43.33 10.39
N VAL A 181 6.25 -42.22 9.65
CA VAL A 181 5.08 -41.33 9.68
C VAL A 181 3.82 -42.06 9.24
N MET A 182 3.89 -42.82 8.14
CA MET A 182 2.76 -43.59 7.65
C MET A 182 2.29 -44.63 8.68
N ALA A 183 3.23 -45.33 9.31
CA ALA A 183 2.92 -46.26 10.40
C ALA A 183 2.24 -45.56 11.59
N LYS A 184 2.67 -44.34 11.93
CA LYS A 184 2.04 -43.52 12.98
C LYS A 184 0.60 -43.13 12.62
N VAL A 185 0.36 -42.70 11.37
CA VAL A 185 -0.96 -42.30 10.87
C VAL A 185 -1.93 -43.48 10.85
N LEU A 186 -1.48 -44.66 10.42
CA LEU A 186 -2.32 -45.84 10.26
C LEU A 186 -2.41 -46.70 11.53
N GLY A 187 -1.63 -46.38 12.58
CA GLY A 187 -1.66 -47.05 13.88
C GLY A 187 -0.86 -48.36 13.97
N GLY A 188 0.22 -48.49 13.20
CA GLY A 188 1.14 -49.64 13.25
C GLY A 188 1.84 -49.90 11.91
N ASN A 189 2.70 -50.93 11.87
CA ASN A 189 3.28 -51.41 10.62
C ASN A 189 2.18 -52.07 9.77
N VAL A 190 1.59 -51.29 8.89
CA VAL A 190 0.66 -51.80 7.89
C VAL A 190 1.47 -52.48 6.79
N ASN A 191 1.13 -53.72 6.46
CA ASN A 191 1.70 -54.41 5.32
C ASN A 191 1.13 -53.80 4.02
N THR A 192 1.70 -52.69 3.57
CA THR A 192 1.27 -51.96 2.36
C THR A 192 1.31 -52.83 1.10
N MET A 193 2.12 -53.90 1.10
CA MET A 193 2.13 -54.90 0.03
C MET A 193 0.81 -55.66 -0.13
N ASP A 194 0.04 -55.89 0.93
CA ASP A 194 -1.26 -56.58 0.84
C ASP A 194 -2.34 -55.63 0.31
N LEU A 195 -2.27 -54.34 0.65
CA LEU A 195 -3.10 -53.28 0.08
C LEU A 195 -2.82 -53.07 -1.41
N GLU A 196 -1.55 -52.97 -1.81
CA GLU A 196 -1.18 -52.82 -3.23
C GLU A 196 -1.54 -54.04 -4.06
N LYS A 197 -1.44 -55.24 -3.50
CA LYS A 197 -1.89 -56.47 -4.17
C LYS A 197 -3.40 -56.48 -4.32
N PHE A 198 -4.12 -56.14 -3.26
CA PHE A 198 -5.58 -56.05 -3.28
C PHE A 198 -6.07 -55.01 -4.32
N GLU A 199 -5.43 -53.84 -4.40
CA GLU A 199 -5.76 -52.80 -5.40
C GLU A 199 -5.52 -53.23 -6.86
N LYS A 200 -4.60 -54.18 -7.09
CA LYS A 200 -4.25 -54.67 -8.43
C LYS A 200 -5.09 -55.88 -8.88
N MET A 201 -5.91 -56.45 -7.99
CA MET A 201 -6.85 -57.54 -8.29
C MET A 201 -8.05 -57.04 -9.11
N SER A 202 -8.68 -57.93 -9.87
CA SER A 202 -9.98 -57.64 -10.51
C SER A 202 -11.08 -57.49 -9.44
N GLU A 203 -12.23 -56.90 -9.80
CA GLU A 203 -13.37 -56.77 -8.86
C GLU A 203 -13.83 -58.15 -8.32
N GLU A 204 -13.83 -59.17 -9.18
CA GLU A 204 -14.21 -60.55 -8.81
C GLU A 204 -13.19 -61.18 -7.83
N GLU A 205 -11.90 -60.90 -8.03
CA GLU A 205 -10.83 -61.33 -7.14
C GLU A 205 -10.86 -60.59 -5.80
N GLN A 206 -11.19 -59.31 -5.80
CA GLN A 206 -11.35 -58.50 -4.59
C GLN A 206 -12.54 -58.99 -3.74
N GLU A 207 -13.68 -59.30 -4.35
CA GLU A 207 -14.83 -59.88 -3.64
C GLU A 207 -14.49 -61.25 -3.03
N ALA A 208 -13.81 -62.11 -3.79
CA ALA A 208 -13.36 -63.41 -3.29
C ALA A 208 -12.37 -63.26 -2.13
N TYR A 209 -11.44 -62.31 -2.23
CA TYR A 209 -10.44 -62.02 -1.19
C TYR A 209 -11.08 -61.47 0.08
N ILE A 210 -12.00 -60.49 -0.02
CA ILE A 210 -12.76 -59.95 1.12
C ILE A 210 -13.54 -61.06 1.83
N LYS A 211 -14.16 -61.96 1.08
CA LYS A 211 -14.95 -63.08 1.64
C LYS A 211 -14.08 -64.13 2.33
N ALA A 212 -12.86 -64.34 1.83
CA ALA A 212 -11.88 -65.25 2.41
C ALA A 212 -11.14 -64.65 3.61
N HIS A 213 -11.05 -63.32 3.70
CA HIS A 213 -10.26 -62.59 4.70
C HIS A 213 -11.09 -61.52 5.43
N PRO A 214 -12.09 -61.89 6.26
CA PRO A 214 -12.87 -60.94 7.06
C PRO A 214 -12.00 -60.08 8.01
N GLU A 215 -10.85 -60.60 8.44
CA GLU A 215 -9.82 -59.87 9.20
C GLU A 215 -9.22 -58.70 8.41
N PHE A 216 -9.09 -58.82 7.09
CA PHE A 216 -8.59 -57.74 6.22
C PHE A 216 -9.54 -56.54 6.20
N VAL A 217 -10.85 -56.80 6.19
CA VAL A 217 -11.89 -55.75 6.28
C VAL A 217 -11.83 -55.02 7.62
N GLN A 218 -11.66 -55.75 8.73
CA GLN A 218 -11.51 -55.15 10.06
C GLN A 218 -10.24 -54.30 10.15
N GLN A 219 -9.13 -54.79 9.57
CA GLN A 219 -7.87 -54.04 9.51
C GLN A 219 -8.04 -52.74 8.70
N MET A 220 -8.71 -52.79 7.54
CA MET A 220 -9.02 -51.61 6.73
C MET A 220 -9.88 -50.59 7.47
N GLN A 221 -10.91 -51.04 8.19
CA GLN A 221 -11.74 -50.16 9.01
C GLN A 221 -10.94 -49.51 10.15
N GLN A 222 -10.06 -50.27 10.81
CA GLN A 222 -9.20 -49.74 11.87
C GLN A 222 -8.22 -48.70 11.33
N MET A 223 -7.59 -48.96 10.17
CA MET A 223 -6.72 -48.00 9.50
C MET A 223 -7.46 -46.70 9.15
N ALA A 224 -8.69 -46.80 8.62
CA ALA A 224 -9.52 -45.64 8.32
C ALA A 224 -9.89 -44.84 9.59
N MET A 225 -10.18 -45.51 10.71
CA MET A 225 -10.44 -44.85 11.99
C MET A 225 -9.18 -44.15 12.52
N ASN A 226 -8.02 -44.79 12.45
CA ASN A 226 -6.74 -44.23 12.89
C ASN A 226 -6.36 -42.99 12.06
N ALA A 227 -6.48 -43.09 10.72
CA ALA A 227 -6.24 -41.96 9.83
C ALA A 227 -7.20 -40.80 10.10
N ARG A 228 -8.48 -41.07 10.38
CA ARG A 228 -9.47 -40.05 10.75
C ARG A 228 -9.12 -39.39 12.09
N ASN A 229 -8.73 -40.17 13.09
CA ASN A 229 -8.32 -39.65 14.39
C ASN A 229 -7.06 -38.78 14.27
N PHE A 230 -6.09 -39.21 13.47
CA PHE A 230 -4.90 -38.44 13.15
C PHE A 230 -5.25 -37.11 12.46
N SER A 231 -6.16 -37.15 11.49
CA SER A 231 -6.67 -35.95 10.79
C SER A 231 -7.32 -34.97 11.77
N ASN A 232 -8.22 -35.46 12.64
CA ASN A 232 -8.88 -34.64 13.66
C ASN A 232 -7.86 -33.98 14.60
N GLN A 233 -6.85 -34.73 15.08
CA GLN A 233 -5.78 -34.20 15.92
C GLN A 233 -4.95 -33.13 15.20
N THR A 234 -4.66 -33.34 13.91
CA THR A 234 -3.93 -32.36 13.09
C THR A 234 -4.76 -31.10 12.89
N GLN A 235 -6.08 -31.24 12.65
CA GLN A 235 -7.00 -30.13 12.54
C GLN A 235 -7.09 -29.35 13.87
N ASP A 236 -7.19 -30.05 15.00
CA ASP A 236 -7.20 -29.41 16.33
C ASP A 236 -5.90 -28.67 16.62
N MET A 237 -4.75 -29.19 16.15
CA MET A 237 -3.45 -28.53 16.27
C MET A 237 -3.39 -27.19 15.54
N THR A 238 -4.03 -27.05 14.37
CA THR A 238 -3.98 -25.83 13.54
C THR A 238 -5.23 -24.94 13.64
N LYS A 239 -6.30 -25.42 14.28
CA LYS A 239 -7.62 -24.77 14.37
C LYS A 239 -7.57 -23.30 14.79
N ALA A 240 -6.75 -22.97 15.78
CA ALA A 240 -6.61 -21.61 16.29
C ALA A 240 -6.06 -20.66 15.21
N PHE A 241 -5.02 -21.09 14.50
CA PHE A 241 -4.41 -20.34 13.40
C PHE A 241 -5.33 -20.21 12.18
N SER A 242 -5.98 -21.30 11.75
CA SER A 242 -6.93 -21.23 10.64
C SER A 242 -8.13 -20.33 10.94
N SER A 243 -8.62 -20.35 12.19
CA SER A 243 -9.69 -19.46 12.64
C SER A 243 -9.24 -18.00 12.68
N TYR A 244 -8.01 -17.74 13.14
CA TYR A 244 -7.40 -16.42 13.16
C TYR A 244 -7.23 -15.87 11.74
N GLU A 245 -6.61 -16.64 10.84
CA GLU A 245 -6.39 -16.27 9.44
C GLU A 245 -7.72 -15.92 8.74
N ALA A 246 -8.75 -16.74 8.91
CA ALA A 246 -10.06 -16.47 8.32
C ALA A 246 -10.72 -15.20 8.89
N GLN A 247 -10.55 -14.91 10.18
CA GLN A 247 -11.09 -13.70 10.81
C GLN A 247 -10.31 -12.45 10.38
N VAL A 248 -8.97 -12.50 10.38
CA VAL A 248 -8.11 -11.40 9.93
C VAL A 248 -8.29 -11.13 8.44
N GLY A 249 -8.46 -12.17 7.62
CA GLY A 249 -8.75 -12.02 6.19
C GLY A 249 -10.07 -11.28 5.95
N ARG A 250 -11.14 -11.63 6.68
CA ARG A 250 -12.41 -10.88 6.61
C ARG A 250 -12.27 -9.44 7.10
N LEU A 251 -11.59 -9.24 8.23
CA LEU A 251 -11.35 -7.91 8.80
C LEU A 251 -10.59 -7.01 7.81
N THR A 252 -9.53 -7.54 7.18
CA THR A 252 -8.72 -6.82 6.20
C THR A 252 -9.50 -6.52 4.92
N ASN A 253 -10.28 -7.48 4.42
CA ASN A 253 -11.14 -7.25 3.25
C ASN A 253 -12.17 -6.14 3.50
N ASN A 254 -12.82 -6.16 4.66
CA ASN A 254 -13.80 -5.13 5.03
C ASN A 254 -13.14 -3.75 5.17
N TYR A 255 -11.98 -3.69 5.84
CA TYR A 255 -11.19 -2.47 5.96
C TYR A 255 -10.85 -1.89 4.58
N GLN A 256 -10.27 -2.72 3.70
CA GLN A 256 -9.87 -2.32 2.35
C GLN A 256 -11.06 -1.89 1.48
N GLN A 257 -12.21 -2.56 1.62
CA GLN A 257 -13.42 -2.17 0.92
C GLN A 257 -13.89 -0.78 1.35
N GLN A 258 -14.00 -0.51 2.66
CA GLN A 258 -14.43 0.79 3.16
C GLN A 258 -13.46 1.90 2.78
N MET A 259 -12.14 1.67 2.87
CA MET A 259 -11.14 2.65 2.43
C MET A 259 -11.29 2.98 0.94
N ARG A 260 -11.52 1.97 0.09
CA ARG A 260 -11.76 2.18 -1.35
C ARG A 260 -13.07 2.91 -1.63
N GLU A 261 -14.14 2.62 -0.90
CA GLU A 261 -15.43 3.30 -1.07
C GLU A 261 -15.29 4.79 -0.75
N GLU A 262 -14.57 5.14 0.32
CA GLU A 262 -14.32 6.53 0.70
C GLU A 262 -13.35 7.25 -0.25
N ALA A 263 -12.27 6.58 -0.68
CA ALA A 263 -11.31 7.15 -1.63
C ALA A 263 -11.92 7.42 -3.02
N ASN A 264 -12.93 6.63 -3.42
CA ASN A 264 -13.65 6.79 -4.68
C ASN A 264 -14.92 7.65 -4.55
N HIS A 265 -15.11 8.37 -3.44
CA HIS A 265 -16.29 9.23 -3.25
C HIS A 265 -16.30 10.35 -4.30
N ASP A 266 -17.40 10.45 -5.05
CA ASP A 266 -17.55 11.41 -6.14
C ASP A 266 -18.07 12.77 -5.66
N TYR A 267 -17.24 13.82 -5.79
CA TYR A 267 -17.60 15.21 -5.47
C TYR A 267 -18.20 15.97 -6.67
N SER A 268 -18.38 15.35 -7.83
CA SER A 268 -18.82 16.00 -9.07
C SER A 268 -20.19 16.67 -8.96
N ALA A 269 -21.10 16.12 -8.14
CA ALA A 269 -22.42 16.69 -7.92
C ALA A 269 -22.36 18.06 -7.22
N ILE A 270 -21.40 18.25 -6.32
CA ILE A 270 -21.14 19.54 -5.67
C ILE A 270 -20.50 20.48 -6.71
N ALA A 271 -19.47 20.02 -7.42
CA ALA A 271 -18.76 20.82 -8.41
C ALA A 271 -19.69 21.42 -9.48
N LYS A 272 -20.60 20.61 -10.04
CA LYS A 272 -21.58 21.00 -11.07
C LYS A 272 -22.46 22.20 -10.68
N LYS A 273 -22.68 22.46 -9.38
CA LYS A 273 -23.47 23.61 -8.89
C LYS A 273 -22.75 24.95 -9.12
N TYR A 274 -21.42 24.93 -9.18
CA TYR A 274 -20.57 26.14 -9.16
C TYR A 274 -19.76 26.31 -10.44
N GLU A 275 -19.29 25.22 -11.05
CA GLU A 275 -18.32 25.21 -12.17
C GLU A 275 -18.69 26.15 -13.32
N SER A 276 -19.93 26.07 -13.83
CA SER A 276 -20.37 26.91 -14.96
C SER A 276 -20.38 28.41 -14.64
N LYS A 277 -20.68 28.78 -13.39
CA LYS A 277 -20.68 30.18 -12.94
C LYS A 277 -19.26 30.69 -12.73
N LEU A 278 -18.42 29.88 -12.09
CA LEU A 278 -17.01 30.18 -11.87
C LEU A 278 -16.28 30.35 -13.20
N LYS A 279 -16.44 29.40 -14.14
CA LYS A 279 -15.84 29.47 -15.47
C LYS A 279 -16.20 30.78 -16.17
N LYS A 280 -17.49 31.16 -16.16
CA LYS A 280 -17.94 32.41 -16.79
C LYS A 280 -17.25 33.64 -16.19
N ILE A 281 -17.11 33.72 -14.86
CA ILE A 281 -16.47 34.87 -14.21
C ILE A 281 -14.96 34.86 -14.50
N TYR A 282 -14.32 33.69 -14.50
CA TYR A 282 -12.90 33.56 -14.83
C TYR A 282 -12.59 33.95 -16.27
N ASP A 283 -13.44 33.56 -17.24
CA ASP A 283 -13.32 33.99 -18.62
C ASP A 283 -13.40 35.54 -18.72
N GLN A 284 -14.33 36.17 -17.98
CA GLN A 284 -14.45 37.64 -17.92
C GLN A 284 -13.21 38.31 -17.31
N ILE A 285 -12.61 37.71 -16.29
CA ILE A 285 -11.37 38.23 -15.68
C ILE A 285 -10.23 38.21 -16.69
N CYS A 286 -10.13 37.16 -17.52
CA CYS A 286 -9.07 37.06 -18.51
C CYS A 286 -9.20 38.08 -19.63
N ASP A 287 -10.43 38.41 -20.03
CA ASP A 287 -10.73 39.40 -21.07
C ASP A 287 -10.70 40.87 -20.58
N GLU A 288 -10.68 41.10 -19.26
CA GLU A 288 -10.75 42.45 -18.66
C GLU A 288 -9.36 43.03 -18.34
N GLU A 289 -9.19 44.34 -18.51
CA GLU A 289 -7.95 45.07 -18.21
C GLU A 289 -8.14 46.12 -17.11
N ASP A 290 -9.37 46.57 -16.83
CA ASP A 290 -9.64 47.50 -15.74
C ASP A 290 -9.43 46.84 -14.37
N PRO A 291 -8.46 47.30 -13.55
CA PRO A 291 -8.16 46.69 -12.26
C PRO A 291 -9.33 46.71 -11.26
N GLN A 292 -10.23 47.70 -11.34
CA GLN A 292 -11.38 47.79 -10.44
C GLN A 292 -12.46 46.77 -10.80
N ILE A 293 -12.66 46.52 -12.10
CA ILE A 293 -13.59 45.50 -12.58
C ILE A 293 -13.05 44.12 -12.28
N ILE A 294 -11.76 43.88 -12.52
CA ILE A 294 -11.06 42.63 -12.16
C ILE A 294 -11.23 42.33 -10.67
N ASP A 295 -10.99 43.32 -9.79
CA ASP A 295 -11.14 43.14 -8.34
C ASP A 295 -12.58 42.77 -7.94
N ALA A 296 -13.59 43.34 -8.60
CA ALA A 296 -14.99 43.01 -8.35
C ALA A 296 -15.34 41.59 -8.82
N LEU A 297 -14.88 41.20 -10.01
CA LEU A 297 -15.10 39.85 -10.56
C LEU A 297 -14.44 38.78 -9.68
N TYR A 298 -13.21 39.02 -9.21
CA TYR A 298 -12.57 38.08 -8.27
C TYR A 298 -13.33 38.00 -6.94
N ALA A 299 -13.89 39.10 -6.41
CA ALA A 299 -14.66 39.04 -5.18
C ALA A 299 -15.90 38.13 -5.30
N ASP A 300 -16.60 38.21 -6.45
CA ASP A 300 -17.73 37.32 -6.74
C ASP A 300 -17.29 35.86 -6.92
N ALA A 301 -16.18 35.64 -7.64
CA ALA A 301 -15.62 34.31 -7.84
C ALA A 301 -15.12 33.68 -6.54
N ASP A 302 -14.41 34.43 -5.70
CA ASP A 302 -13.90 33.99 -4.40
C ASP A 302 -15.03 33.54 -3.49
N GLN A 303 -16.16 34.27 -3.48
CA GLN A 303 -17.31 33.89 -2.68
C GLN A 303 -17.96 32.59 -3.18
N LEU A 304 -18.07 32.42 -4.50
CA LEU A 304 -18.59 31.18 -5.11
C LEU A 304 -17.65 29.99 -4.86
N LEU A 305 -16.34 30.20 -5.02
CA LEU A 305 -15.32 29.18 -4.77
C LEU A 305 -15.31 28.78 -3.30
N TYR A 306 -15.38 29.73 -2.38
CA TYR A 306 -15.48 29.43 -0.96
C TYR A 306 -16.73 28.60 -0.64
N ASN A 307 -17.89 28.94 -1.22
CA ASN A 307 -19.12 28.19 -1.00
C ASN A 307 -19.01 26.74 -1.50
N TYR A 308 -18.43 26.54 -2.69
CA TYR A 308 -18.09 25.21 -3.20
C TYR A 308 -17.19 24.47 -2.21
N ARG A 309 -16.05 25.07 -1.86
CA ARG A 309 -15.02 24.47 -1.01
C ARG A 309 -15.58 24.10 0.35
N LEU A 310 -16.44 24.94 0.93
CA LEU A 310 -17.09 24.67 2.21
C LEU A 310 -18.07 23.49 2.14
N GLU A 311 -18.83 23.37 1.05
CA GLU A 311 -19.73 22.24 0.84
C GLU A 311 -18.95 20.94 0.63
N ALA A 312 -17.93 20.95 -0.25
CA ALA A 312 -17.04 19.81 -0.47
C ALA A 312 -16.27 19.42 0.79
N ALA A 313 -15.74 20.38 1.54
CA ALA A 313 -15.02 20.14 2.78
C ALA A 313 -15.91 19.48 3.85
N LYS A 314 -17.22 19.79 3.92
CA LYS A 314 -18.12 19.12 4.87
C LYS A 314 -18.25 17.63 4.57
N GLU A 315 -18.44 17.27 3.31
CA GLU A 315 -18.52 15.86 2.89
C GLU A 315 -17.17 15.15 3.00
N TYR A 316 -16.10 15.76 2.51
CA TYR A 316 -14.75 15.20 2.55
C TYR A 316 -14.25 15.01 3.98
N ARG A 317 -14.48 15.99 4.87
CA ARG A 317 -14.17 15.84 6.30
C ARG A 317 -14.96 14.68 6.92
N ALA A 318 -16.23 14.50 6.57
CA ALA A 318 -17.02 13.37 7.07
C ALA A 318 -16.47 12.03 6.54
N SER A 319 -15.96 11.99 5.31
CA SER A 319 -15.25 10.85 4.75
C SER A 319 -13.97 10.53 5.54
N LEU A 320 -13.09 11.52 5.74
CA LEU A 320 -11.87 11.36 6.54
C LEU A 320 -12.19 10.89 7.97
N GLN A 321 -13.25 11.40 8.59
CA GLN A 321 -13.69 10.93 9.90
C GLN A 321 -14.06 9.44 9.91
N ARG A 322 -14.75 8.95 8.87
CA ARG A 322 -15.08 7.52 8.74
C ARG A 322 -13.85 6.67 8.47
N GLN A 323 -12.93 7.14 7.64
CA GLN A 323 -11.66 6.46 7.39
C GLN A 323 -10.81 6.33 8.66
N ILE A 324 -10.67 7.42 9.45
CA ILE A 324 -9.97 7.39 10.74
C ILE A 324 -10.65 6.43 11.72
N ALA A 325 -11.98 6.43 11.79
CA ALA A 325 -12.72 5.49 12.64
C ALA A 325 -12.50 4.04 12.21
N ASN A 326 -12.46 3.76 10.90
CA ASN A 326 -12.19 2.43 10.35
C ASN A 326 -10.76 1.96 10.66
N VAL A 327 -9.75 2.84 10.57
CA VAL A 327 -8.36 2.53 10.98
C VAL A 327 -8.30 2.12 12.45
N LYS A 328 -8.96 2.88 13.35
CA LYS A 328 -9.00 2.56 14.79
C LYS A 328 -9.68 1.23 15.05
N HIS A 329 -10.86 1.01 14.46
CA HIS A 329 -11.60 -0.25 14.58
C HIS A 329 -10.79 -1.44 14.05
N TYR A 330 -10.11 -1.29 12.91
CA TYR A 330 -9.25 -2.34 12.36
C TYR A 330 -8.14 -2.71 13.34
N ALA A 331 -7.45 -1.72 13.92
CA ALA A 331 -6.37 -1.96 14.87
C ALA A 331 -6.85 -2.65 16.16
N GLU A 332 -7.96 -2.16 16.73
CA GLU A 332 -8.60 -2.76 17.90
C GLU A 332 -8.98 -4.22 17.66
N GLU A 333 -9.68 -4.51 16.56
CA GLU A 333 -10.13 -5.87 16.24
C GLU A 333 -8.96 -6.79 15.89
N PHE A 334 -7.94 -6.29 15.18
CA PHE A 334 -6.73 -7.05 14.88
C PHE A 334 -6.04 -7.46 16.18
N ASN A 335 -5.79 -6.50 17.09
CA ASN A 335 -5.18 -6.79 18.38
C ASN A 335 -6.03 -7.74 19.23
N ARG A 336 -7.36 -7.60 19.21
CA ARG A 336 -8.29 -8.52 19.89
C ARG A 336 -8.17 -9.96 19.35
N LEU A 337 -7.97 -10.13 18.04
CA LEU A 337 -7.75 -11.43 17.43
C LEU A 337 -6.36 -11.99 17.77
N SER A 338 -5.31 -11.16 17.75
CA SER A 338 -3.95 -11.57 18.09
C SER A 338 -3.83 -11.95 19.56
N GLN A 339 -4.47 -11.21 20.47
CA GLN A 339 -4.46 -11.50 21.90
C GLN A 339 -5.09 -12.87 22.21
N ARG A 340 -6.14 -13.29 21.49
CA ARG A 340 -6.69 -14.65 21.63
C ARG A 340 -5.66 -15.74 21.32
N LEU A 341 -4.80 -15.54 20.32
CA LEU A 341 -3.72 -16.48 20.03
C LEU A 341 -2.64 -16.44 21.12
N VAL A 342 -2.38 -15.28 21.73
CA VAL A 342 -1.48 -15.18 22.87
C VAL A 342 -2.03 -15.93 24.09
N ASP A 343 -3.32 -15.78 24.38
CA ASP A 343 -3.98 -16.48 25.50
C ASP A 343 -3.98 -18.00 25.31
N LEU A 344 -3.98 -18.47 24.05
CA LEU A 344 -3.79 -19.88 23.68
C LEU A 344 -2.31 -20.31 23.64
N GLY A 345 -1.38 -19.38 23.84
CA GLY A 345 0.06 -19.56 23.73
C GLY A 345 0.53 -19.86 22.30
N GLU A 346 -0.30 -19.60 21.30
CA GLU A 346 0.03 -19.79 19.89
C GLU A 346 0.80 -18.62 19.30
N LEU A 347 0.73 -17.44 19.93
CA LEU A 347 1.60 -16.29 19.66
C LEU A 347 2.25 -15.80 20.96
N PRO A 348 3.44 -15.19 20.88
CA PRO A 348 4.05 -14.50 22.01
C PRO A 348 3.46 -13.10 22.18
N GLN A 349 3.49 -12.55 23.40
CA GLN A 349 2.87 -11.25 23.73
C GLN A 349 3.45 -10.08 22.91
N CYS A 350 4.74 -10.13 22.60
CA CYS A 350 5.44 -9.18 21.73
C CYS A 350 4.87 -9.08 20.30
N ALA A 351 4.05 -10.04 19.85
CA ALA A 351 3.40 -9.99 18.54
C ALA A 351 2.16 -9.08 18.51
N VAL A 352 1.71 -8.58 19.67
CA VAL A 352 0.52 -7.72 19.82
C VAL A 352 0.95 -6.26 19.96
N GLY A 353 0.15 -5.33 19.44
CA GLY A 353 0.33 -3.88 19.65
C GLY A 353 1.09 -3.15 18.54
N ARG A 354 1.74 -3.87 17.61
CA ARG A 354 2.34 -3.24 16.41
C ARG A 354 1.29 -2.52 15.56
N THR A 355 0.09 -3.07 15.51
CA THR A 355 -1.03 -2.48 14.75
C THR A 355 -1.47 -1.14 15.33
N ASP A 356 -1.24 -0.86 16.61
CA ASP A 356 -1.57 0.44 17.21
C ASP A 356 -0.63 1.54 16.70
N LEU A 357 0.67 1.26 16.56
CA LEU A 357 1.62 2.20 15.95
C LEU A 357 1.30 2.42 14.47
N ASN A 358 0.93 1.37 13.74
CA ASN A 358 0.45 1.51 12.36
C ASN A 358 -0.81 2.38 12.31
N ALA A 359 -1.73 2.24 13.27
CA ALA A 359 -2.94 3.05 13.33
C ALA A 359 -2.63 4.54 13.56
N VAL A 360 -1.62 4.86 14.38
CA VAL A 360 -1.13 6.24 14.56
C VAL A 360 -0.62 6.79 13.23
N ILE A 361 0.25 6.04 12.53
CA ILE A 361 0.84 6.47 11.25
C ILE A 361 -0.28 6.69 10.22
N MET A 362 -1.17 5.72 10.05
CA MET A 362 -2.29 5.80 9.10
C MET A 362 -3.25 6.95 9.43
N THR A 363 -3.53 7.18 10.71
CA THR A 363 -4.34 8.34 11.12
C THR A 363 -3.62 9.65 10.80
N GLY A 364 -2.31 9.71 11.02
CA GLY A 364 -1.48 10.86 10.62
C GLY A 364 -1.55 11.15 9.11
N CYS A 365 -1.44 10.13 8.26
CA CYS A 365 -1.61 10.27 6.81
C CYS A 365 -2.99 10.85 6.46
N LEU A 366 -4.07 10.25 6.98
CA LEU A 366 -5.44 10.74 6.72
C LEU A 366 -5.68 12.16 7.24
N LEU A 367 -4.99 12.56 8.30
CA LEU A 367 -5.04 13.93 8.82
C LEU A 367 -4.32 14.89 7.87
N ASP A 368 -3.20 14.50 7.27
CA ASP A 368 -2.41 15.30 6.33
C ASP A 368 -3.16 15.51 5.00
N ASP A 369 -3.91 14.50 4.55
CA ASP A 369 -4.79 14.57 3.37
C ASP A 369 -5.85 15.68 3.48
N ALA A 370 -6.23 16.10 4.69
CA ALA A 370 -7.26 17.12 4.93
C ALA A 370 -7.01 18.44 4.18
N TYR A 371 -5.75 18.78 3.90
CA TYR A 371 -5.40 19.94 3.08
C TYR A 371 -4.89 19.56 1.68
N LYS A 372 -4.17 18.45 1.54
CA LYS A 372 -3.49 18.06 0.30
C LYS A 372 -4.42 17.52 -0.77
N GLU A 373 -5.37 16.67 -0.37
CA GLU A 373 -6.25 15.93 -1.27
C GLU A 373 -7.69 16.47 -1.26
N MET A 374 -7.83 17.74 -0.84
CA MET A 374 -9.11 18.41 -0.78
C MET A 374 -9.71 18.56 -2.20
N PRO A 375 -10.99 18.22 -2.43
CA PRO A 375 -11.58 18.27 -3.76
C PRO A 375 -11.55 19.67 -4.40
N GLU A 376 -10.81 19.83 -5.50
CA GLU A 376 -10.72 21.07 -6.28
C GLU A 376 -11.70 21.10 -7.48
N ILE A 377 -12.09 22.30 -7.92
CA ILE A 377 -12.75 22.51 -9.23
C ILE A 377 -11.71 22.98 -10.23
N PHE A 378 -11.73 22.42 -11.44
CA PHE A 378 -11.05 22.98 -12.59
C PHE A 378 -11.99 23.89 -13.41
N PRO A 379 -11.49 25.02 -13.96
CA PRO A 379 -10.11 25.50 -13.87
C PRO A 379 -9.77 26.14 -12.52
N LEU A 380 -8.50 25.99 -12.11
CA LEU A 380 -7.94 26.47 -10.85
C LEU A 380 -8.14 27.99 -10.69
N GLY A 381 -8.78 28.40 -9.59
CA GLY A 381 -8.56 29.68 -8.90
C GLY A 381 -8.63 31.01 -9.69
N GLY A 382 -9.29 31.06 -10.84
CA GLY A 382 -9.38 32.30 -11.64
C GLY A 382 -8.07 32.71 -12.28
N VAL A 383 -7.32 31.70 -12.68
CA VAL A 383 -6.07 31.80 -13.42
C VAL A 383 -6.40 31.85 -14.92
N CYS A 384 -5.69 32.68 -15.66
CA CYS A 384 -5.79 32.77 -17.12
C CYS A 384 -4.72 31.86 -17.75
N PRO A 385 -5.11 30.68 -18.28
CA PRO A 385 -4.16 29.74 -18.84
C PRO A 385 -3.79 30.11 -20.28
N GLU A 386 -2.51 30.01 -20.60
CA GLU A 386 -1.97 30.08 -21.95
C GLU A 386 -1.16 28.80 -22.20
N THR A 387 -1.58 27.97 -23.15
CA THR A 387 -0.81 26.79 -23.55
C THR A 387 0.44 27.23 -24.29
N ILE A 388 1.59 27.04 -23.67
CA ILE A 388 2.89 27.39 -24.26
C ILE A 388 3.41 26.25 -25.15
N TYR A 389 3.08 25.02 -24.76
CA TYR A 389 3.46 23.82 -25.50
C TYR A 389 2.45 22.71 -25.32
N GLU A 390 2.18 21.95 -26.38
CA GLU A 390 1.37 20.74 -26.33
C GLU A 390 2.15 19.60 -26.99
N LEU A 391 2.24 18.46 -26.29
CA LEU A 391 2.89 17.27 -26.80
C LEU A 391 2.15 16.73 -28.04
N PRO A 392 2.86 16.08 -28.97
CA PRO A 392 2.22 15.44 -30.11
C PRO A 392 1.14 14.43 -29.69
N SER A 393 0.09 14.32 -30.49
CA SER A 393 -0.94 13.30 -30.33
C SER A 393 -0.33 11.89 -30.32
N GLY A 394 -0.84 11.01 -29.46
CA GLY A 394 -0.40 9.60 -29.42
C GLY A 394 -0.07 9.07 -28.02
N GLY A 395 -0.74 9.58 -26.98
CA GLY A 395 -0.60 9.09 -25.61
C GLY A 395 0.63 9.59 -24.85
N TRP A 396 1.27 10.67 -25.32
CA TRP A 396 2.38 11.30 -24.61
C TRP A 396 1.86 12.16 -23.45
N ARG A 397 2.49 12.02 -22.29
CA ARG A 397 2.30 12.87 -21.12
C ARG A 397 3.65 13.34 -20.60
N PHE A 398 3.69 14.48 -19.91
CA PHE A 398 4.92 14.90 -19.24
C PHE A 398 5.23 14.02 -18.02
N ALA A 399 6.51 13.72 -17.82
CA ALA A 399 6.99 12.89 -16.72
C ALA A 399 7.29 13.76 -15.48
N ILE A 400 6.30 13.92 -14.60
CA ILE A 400 6.34 14.86 -13.47
C ILE A 400 7.36 14.45 -12.40
N PHE A 401 7.59 13.15 -12.17
CA PHE A 401 8.50 12.64 -11.12
C PHE A 401 10.00 12.84 -11.42
N GLU A 402 10.36 13.04 -12.69
CA GLU A 402 11.74 13.19 -13.16
C GLU A 402 12.13 14.64 -13.47
N CYS A 403 11.17 15.57 -13.49
CA CYS A 403 11.41 17.01 -13.64
C CYS A 403 11.81 17.65 -12.29
N ARG A 404 12.87 17.12 -11.66
CA ARG A 404 13.39 17.64 -10.38
C ARG A 404 14.27 18.87 -10.64
N GLY A 405 13.69 20.06 -10.55
CA GLY A 405 14.45 21.32 -10.49
C GLY A 405 13.69 22.54 -11.01
N PHE A 406 13.72 23.63 -10.22
CA PHE A 406 13.22 24.95 -10.58
C PHE A 406 13.77 25.38 -11.96
N HIS A 407 12.87 25.75 -12.88
CA HIS A 407 13.24 26.10 -14.24
C HIS A 407 12.71 27.46 -14.67
N ASP A 408 13.58 28.26 -15.29
CA ASP A 408 13.17 29.46 -16.01
C ASP A 408 12.68 29.05 -17.41
N PHE A 409 11.38 29.19 -17.65
CA PHE A 409 10.74 28.77 -18.89
C PHE A 409 11.12 29.75 -20.01
N GLY A 410 11.90 29.28 -20.98
CA GLY A 410 12.45 30.10 -22.07
C GLY A 410 13.96 29.91 -22.27
N SER A 411 14.65 29.31 -21.31
CA SER A 411 16.03 28.87 -21.51
C SER A 411 16.07 27.59 -22.35
N CYS A 412 16.95 27.57 -23.35
CA CYS A 412 17.26 26.37 -24.15
C CYS A 412 18.16 25.38 -23.38
N ASP A 413 18.35 25.60 -22.09
CA ASP A 413 19.40 24.95 -21.31
C ASP A 413 18.98 23.55 -20.84
N TRP A 414 17.67 23.24 -20.79
CA TRP A 414 17.18 21.97 -20.25
C TRP A 414 15.90 21.42 -20.91
N PRO A 415 15.87 20.10 -21.23
CA PRO A 415 14.68 19.40 -21.74
C PRO A 415 13.59 19.18 -20.68
N TYR A 416 12.32 19.22 -21.10
CA TYR A 416 11.21 18.60 -20.37
C TYR A 416 11.03 17.16 -20.80
N LEU A 417 11.01 16.22 -19.85
CA LEU A 417 10.82 14.80 -20.13
C LEU A 417 9.33 14.48 -20.34
N ALA A 418 9.05 13.69 -21.37
CA ALA A 418 7.75 13.13 -21.67
C ALA A 418 7.87 11.60 -21.78
N MET A 419 6.77 10.92 -21.47
CA MET A 419 6.68 9.47 -21.54
C MET A 419 5.37 9.04 -22.22
N ARG A 420 5.41 7.84 -22.78
CA ARG A 420 4.27 7.15 -23.36
C ARG A 420 4.36 5.67 -23.02
N GLU A 421 3.27 5.11 -22.52
CA GLU A 421 3.12 3.66 -22.34
C GLU A 421 2.69 3.01 -23.66
N LYS A 422 3.34 1.90 -24.02
CA LYS A 422 3.09 1.17 -25.27
C LYS A 422 3.13 -0.34 -24.99
N GLY A 423 2.04 -0.87 -24.43
CA GLY A 423 2.03 -2.23 -23.90
C GLY A 423 2.86 -2.28 -22.61
N ASP A 424 3.83 -3.18 -22.56
CA ASP A 424 4.73 -3.34 -21.40
C ASP A 424 6.00 -2.46 -21.51
N GLU A 425 6.15 -1.70 -22.59
CA GLU A 425 7.30 -0.80 -22.81
C GLU A 425 6.93 0.67 -22.58
N VAL A 426 7.88 1.44 -22.04
CA VAL A 426 7.77 2.90 -21.90
C VAL A 426 8.71 3.56 -22.91
N GLU A 427 8.15 4.37 -23.80
CA GLU A 427 8.93 5.23 -24.70
C GLU A 427 9.11 6.60 -24.04
N TYR A 428 10.33 7.15 -24.13
CA TYR A 428 10.68 8.45 -23.58
C TYR A 428 10.94 9.47 -24.69
N GLY A 429 10.56 10.71 -24.45
CA GLY A 429 10.82 11.83 -25.34
C GLY A 429 11.16 13.08 -24.55
N VAL A 430 11.74 14.06 -25.21
CA VAL A 430 12.08 15.35 -24.61
C VAL A 430 11.54 16.49 -25.43
N VAL A 431 11.15 17.56 -24.73
CA VAL A 431 10.85 18.87 -25.32
C VAL A 431 12.00 19.82 -25.02
N GLU A 432 12.75 20.19 -26.06
CA GLU A 432 13.90 21.11 -25.98
C GLU A 432 13.67 22.28 -26.93
N CYS A 433 13.76 23.51 -26.43
CA CYS A 433 13.52 24.73 -27.23
C CYS A 433 12.21 24.66 -28.04
N GLY A 434 11.13 24.13 -27.45
CA GLY A 434 9.82 23.97 -28.10
C GLY A 434 9.77 22.89 -29.18
N LYS A 435 10.74 21.96 -29.23
CA LYS A 435 10.76 20.84 -30.18
C LYS A 435 10.73 19.52 -29.44
N PHE A 436 9.83 18.63 -29.85
CA PHE A 436 9.74 17.27 -29.33
C PHE A 436 10.62 16.31 -30.13
N ARG A 437 11.34 15.43 -29.44
CA ARG A 437 12.05 14.29 -30.03
C ARG A 437 12.01 13.08 -29.08
N ILE A 438 11.96 11.89 -29.65
CA ILE A 438 12.08 10.63 -28.91
C ILE A 438 13.55 10.42 -28.55
N ILE A 439 13.82 9.92 -27.35
CA ILE A 439 15.17 9.68 -26.83
C ILE A 439 15.42 8.19 -26.59
N SER A 440 16.68 7.80 -26.55
CA SER A 440 17.08 6.44 -26.15
C SER A 440 17.20 6.31 -24.64
N GLU A 441 17.14 5.08 -24.12
CA GLU A 441 17.37 4.79 -22.69
C GLU A 441 18.75 5.29 -22.21
N SER A 442 19.79 5.14 -23.03
CA SER A 442 21.13 5.65 -22.71
C SER A 442 21.19 7.19 -22.58
N GLU A 443 20.33 7.88 -23.32
CA GLU A 443 20.21 9.34 -23.25
C GLU A 443 19.40 9.75 -22.02
N LEU A 444 18.33 9.02 -21.68
CA LEU A 444 17.57 9.20 -20.45
C LEU A 444 18.47 9.07 -19.22
N GLU A 445 19.29 8.01 -19.14
CA GLU A 445 20.23 7.84 -18.03
C GLU A 445 21.23 9.01 -17.92
N SER A 446 21.69 9.53 -19.06
CA SER A 446 22.61 10.66 -19.13
C SER A 446 21.94 11.95 -18.61
N LEU A 447 20.69 12.19 -19.00
CA LEU A 447 19.89 13.31 -18.51
C LEU A 447 19.66 13.19 -17.00
N ASN A 448 19.26 12.03 -16.50
CA ASN A 448 19.03 11.79 -15.08
C ASN A 448 20.31 12.01 -14.25
N LYS A 449 21.47 11.54 -14.71
CA LYS A 449 22.76 11.83 -14.05
C LYS A 449 23.08 13.32 -14.01
N LYS A 450 22.77 14.07 -15.07
CA LYS A 450 22.98 15.54 -15.09
C LYS A 450 22.03 16.24 -14.11
N VAL A 451 20.77 15.82 -14.04
CA VAL A 451 19.79 16.35 -13.08
C VAL A 451 20.28 16.14 -11.64
N ASP A 452 20.71 14.92 -11.31
CA ASP A 452 21.25 14.59 -9.98
C ASP A 452 22.48 15.43 -9.61
N GLN A 453 23.40 15.63 -10.56
CA GLN A 453 24.58 16.48 -10.36
C GLN A 453 24.18 17.93 -10.13
N ARG A 454 23.23 18.46 -10.91
CA ARG A 454 22.74 19.82 -10.73
C ARG A 454 22.08 19.98 -9.38
N MET A 455 21.16 19.09 -8.98
CA MET A 455 20.48 19.16 -7.68
C MET A 455 21.48 19.16 -6.51
N LYS A 456 22.59 18.42 -6.62
CA LYS A 456 23.69 18.47 -5.66
C LYS A 456 24.43 19.82 -5.66
N GLN A 457 24.57 20.48 -6.82
CA GLN A 457 25.25 21.77 -7.00
C GLN A 457 24.39 23.01 -6.69
N THR A 458 23.07 22.98 -6.96
CA THR A 458 22.15 24.10 -6.69
C THR A 458 21.93 24.38 -5.20
N SER A 459 22.48 23.54 -4.31
CA SER A 459 22.57 23.83 -2.87
C SER A 459 23.46 25.05 -2.54
N GLN A 460 24.21 25.60 -3.51
CA GLN A 460 25.13 26.73 -3.28
C GLN A 460 24.93 27.97 -4.17
N SER A 461 24.11 27.91 -5.22
CA SER A 461 23.81 29.12 -6.01
C SER A 461 22.47 29.02 -6.76
N ALA A 462 21.48 29.78 -6.33
CA ALA A 462 20.38 30.22 -7.16
C ALA A 462 19.76 31.46 -6.50
N ASN A 463 19.33 32.43 -7.31
CA ASN A 463 18.46 33.52 -6.85
C ASN A 463 17.37 32.91 -5.96
N LYS A 464 17.23 33.42 -4.73
CA LYS A 464 16.14 32.97 -3.84
C LYS A 464 14.85 33.20 -4.63
N PRO A 465 14.02 32.15 -4.86
CA PRO A 465 12.69 32.36 -5.39
C PRO A 465 12.00 33.41 -4.53
N PRO A 466 11.12 34.24 -5.11
CA PRO A 466 10.49 35.29 -4.36
C PRO A 466 9.42 34.63 -3.48
N TYR A 467 9.84 34.05 -2.37
CA TYR A 467 8.97 33.44 -1.37
C TYR A 467 8.25 34.54 -0.60
N GLY A 468 7.04 34.26 -0.17
CA GLY A 468 6.28 35.15 0.68
C GLY A 468 4.88 35.43 0.19
N VAL A 469 4.40 36.62 0.53
CA VAL A 469 2.99 36.99 0.45
C VAL A 469 2.80 38.09 -0.58
N TYR A 470 2.05 37.80 -1.62
CA TYR A 470 1.64 38.73 -2.68
C TYR A 470 0.22 39.17 -2.45
N LYS A 471 -0.07 40.45 -2.64
CA LYS A 471 -1.41 41.00 -2.39
C LYS A 471 -1.94 41.71 -3.62
N SER A 472 -3.25 41.64 -3.81
CA SER A 472 -3.92 42.48 -4.80
C SER A 472 -3.73 43.96 -4.50
N ARG A 473 -3.98 44.83 -5.49
CA ARG A 473 -3.99 46.29 -5.27
C ARG A 473 -4.95 46.71 -4.17
N SER A 474 -6.12 46.06 -4.09
CA SER A 474 -7.09 46.27 -3.02
C SER A 474 -6.68 45.69 -1.66
N GLY A 475 -5.65 44.84 -1.61
CA GLY A 475 -5.23 44.10 -0.42
C GLY A 475 -6.22 43.02 0.04
N LYS A 476 -7.31 42.81 -0.70
CA LYS A 476 -8.36 41.83 -0.38
C LYS A 476 -7.97 40.41 -0.74
N ARG A 477 -7.10 40.24 -1.73
CA ARG A 477 -6.64 38.93 -2.22
C ARG A 477 -5.17 38.77 -1.87
N GLN A 478 -4.81 37.54 -1.55
CA GLN A 478 -3.48 37.17 -1.11
C GLN A 478 -3.05 35.89 -1.81
N VAL A 479 -1.80 35.83 -2.27
CA VAL A 479 -1.18 34.61 -2.78
C VAL A 479 0.07 34.34 -1.95
N GLU A 480 0.19 33.13 -1.43
CA GLU A 480 1.31 32.69 -0.58
C GLU A 480 2.17 31.70 -1.38
N PHE A 481 3.48 31.95 -1.48
CA PHE A 481 4.43 31.04 -2.13
C PHE A 481 5.47 30.54 -1.14
N SER A 482 5.47 29.22 -0.93
CA SER A 482 6.25 28.54 0.11
C SER A 482 7.69 28.27 -0.31
N GLN A 483 8.57 28.08 0.68
CA GLN A 483 9.94 27.59 0.43
C GLN A 483 9.99 26.17 -0.13
N THR A 484 8.92 25.39 0.09
CA THR A 484 8.75 24.03 -0.43
C THR A 484 8.22 24.00 -1.87
N GLY A 485 7.86 25.15 -2.44
CA GLY A 485 7.38 25.27 -3.83
C GLY A 485 5.85 25.16 -3.98
N GLU A 486 5.08 25.24 -2.90
CA GLU A 486 3.62 25.30 -2.93
C GLU A 486 3.15 26.74 -3.08
N LEU A 487 2.17 26.97 -3.96
CA LEU A 487 1.45 28.23 -4.14
C LEU A 487 0.03 28.09 -3.62
N ILE A 488 -0.41 28.99 -2.76
CA ILE A 488 -1.79 29.04 -2.23
C ILE A 488 -2.46 30.34 -2.65
N ILE A 489 -3.52 30.24 -3.45
CA ILE A 489 -4.31 31.36 -3.95
C ILE A 489 -5.47 31.62 -2.99
N ASN A 490 -5.44 32.79 -2.34
CA ASN A 490 -6.45 33.29 -1.41
C ASN A 490 -6.83 32.31 -0.28
N GLY A 491 -5.86 31.50 0.14
CA GLY A 491 -6.03 30.45 1.15
C GLY A 491 -6.87 29.25 0.71
N MET A 492 -7.27 29.21 -0.57
CA MET A 492 -8.23 28.24 -1.11
C MET A 492 -7.52 27.25 -2.03
N THR A 493 -7.19 27.67 -3.25
CA THR A 493 -6.62 26.79 -4.27
C THR A 493 -5.12 26.62 -4.08
N SER A 494 -4.64 25.39 -4.06
CA SER A 494 -3.20 25.06 -4.07
C SER A 494 -2.73 24.61 -5.43
N CYS A 495 -1.50 24.96 -5.80
CA CYS A 495 -0.78 24.35 -6.90
C CYS A 495 0.73 24.32 -6.63
N SER A 496 1.45 23.46 -7.33
CA SER A 496 2.91 23.35 -7.25
C SER A 496 3.52 23.79 -8.58
N PRO A 497 3.84 25.08 -8.75
CA PRO A 497 4.39 25.58 -10.01
C PRO A 497 5.82 25.08 -10.26
N ILE A 498 6.16 24.91 -11.54
CA ILE A 498 7.53 24.60 -12.01
C ILE A 498 8.41 25.86 -11.92
N SER A 499 7.81 27.01 -12.18
CA SER A 499 8.43 28.33 -12.18
C SER A 499 7.43 29.35 -11.69
N PHE A 500 7.90 30.40 -11.03
CA PHE A 500 7.04 31.45 -10.48
C PHE A 500 7.73 32.80 -10.58
N GLU A 501 7.01 33.80 -11.09
CA GLU A 501 7.49 35.17 -11.26
C GLU A 501 6.43 36.19 -10.84
N ASN A 502 6.89 37.28 -10.22
CA ASN A 502 6.06 38.45 -9.91
C ASN A 502 6.33 39.57 -10.93
N LYS A 503 5.31 39.94 -11.70
CA LYS A 503 5.38 41.04 -12.69
C LYS A 503 4.88 42.38 -12.15
N GLY A 504 4.47 42.42 -10.88
CA GLY A 504 4.02 43.61 -10.17
C GLY A 504 2.49 43.74 -10.14
N ASP A 505 1.86 43.81 -11.30
CA ASP A 505 0.39 43.86 -11.47
C ASP A 505 -0.25 42.49 -11.73
N HIS A 506 0.55 41.45 -11.95
CA HIS A 506 0.11 40.07 -12.03
C HIS A 506 1.22 39.11 -11.59
N LEU A 507 0.81 37.89 -11.27
CA LEU A 507 1.70 36.76 -11.02
C LEU A 507 1.67 35.83 -12.23
N GLU A 508 2.83 35.29 -12.57
CA GLU A 508 2.98 34.30 -13.63
C GLU A 508 3.61 33.04 -13.07
N TRP A 509 3.10 31.89 -13.47
CA TRP A 509 3.77 30.61 -13.20
C TRP A 509 3.55 29.63 -14.34
N VAL A 510 4.33 28.55 -14.34
CA VAL A 510 4.19 27.47 -15.30
C VAL A 510 3.83 26.18 -14.58
N MET A 511 2.88 25.44 -15.14
CA MET A 511 2.50 24.10 -14.68
C MET A 511 2.40 23.12 -15.86
N ILE A 512 2.52 21.84 -15.54
CA ILE A 512 2.19 20.75 -16.45
C ILE A 512 0.71 20.39 -16.24
N ASP A 513 -0.04 20.34 -17.33
CA ASP A 513 -1.42 19.87 -17.39
C ASP A 513 -1.49 18.71 -18.39
N ASP A 514 -1.32 17.49 -17.89
CA ASP A 514 -1.27 16.24 -18.66
C ASP A 514 -0.24 16.28 -19.82
N ASN A 515 -0.71 16.54 -21.05
CA ASN A 515 0.08 16.61 -22.26
C ASN A 515 0.53 18.05 -22.61
N LYS A 516 0.23 19.03 -21.77
CA LYS A 516 0.45 20.47 -22.01
C LYS A 516 1.38 21.09 -20.97
N ILE A 517 2.11 22.10 -21.43
CA ILE A 517 2.75 23.09 -20.56
C ILE A 517 1.91 24.36 -20.62
N VAL A 518 1.45 24.80 -19.47
CA VAL A 518 0.51 25.91 -19.32
C VAL A 518 1.17 27.03 -18.52
N LYS A 519 1.28 28.21 -19.14
CA LYS A 519 1.54 29.46 -18.43
C LYS A 519 0.23 29.88 -17.76
N CYS A 520 0.33 30.24 -16.50
CA CYS A 520 -0.78 30.65 -15.66
C CYS A 520 -0.57 32.10 -15.28
N ILE A 521 -1.54 32.95 -15.58
CA ILE A 521 -1.52 34.37 -15.24
C ILE A 521 -2.61 34.66 -14.21
N TYR A 522 -2.23 35.27 -13.09
CA TYR A 522 -3.17 35.70 -12.04
C TYR A 522 -3.05 37.22 -11.82
N LYS A 523 -4.11 37.97 -12.13
CA LYS A 523 -4.11 39.43 -12.09
C LYS A 523 -4.27 39.92 -10.63
N LEU A 524 -3.36 40.78 -10.15
CA LEU A 524 -3.31 41.29 -8.77
C LEU A 524 -4.00 42.65 -8.60
#